data_AF-A0A948WNZ5-F1
#
_entry.id   AF-A0A948WNZ5-F1
#
_cell.length_a   1.000
_cell.length_b   1.000
_cell.length_c   1.000
_cell.angle_alpha   90.00
_cell.angle_beta   90.00
_cell.angle_gamma   90.00
#
_symmetry.space_group_name_H-M   'P 1'
#
loop_
_entity.id
_entity.type
_entity.pdbx_description
1 polymer ?
#
loop_
_entity_poly.entity_id
_entity_poly.type
_entity_poly.pdbx_seq_one_letter_code
_entity_poly.pdbx_strand_id
1 'polypeptide(L)'
;MASGCGSSSQQRTSELRPPAPALVSAALTEDGILLSPTRIGGGPVTLAVTNESGTRHRVTFSSASEPGSGTADSVGDQSASLPPGINALLRANLEPGSAWSVSVEDGSLEPQTLYVGPERPSSQNDLMLP
;
A
#
# COMPACT_ATOMS: atom_id res chain seq x y z
N MET A 1 -0.63 16.86 -55.61
CA MET A 1 0.66 16.67 -54.92
C MET A 1 0.37 16.67 -53.43
N ALA A 2 0.54 15.52 -52.77
CA ALA A 2 0.30 15.37 -51.34
C ALA A 2 1.63 15.56 -50.60
N SER A 3 1.72 16.61 -49.79
CA SER A 3 2.90 16.90 -48.97
C SER A 3 2.55 16.61 -47.51
N GLY A 4 3.11 15.54 -46.98
CA GLY A 4 3.17 15.30 -45.55
C GLY A 4 4.34 16.05 -44.91
N CYS A 5 4.20 16.45 -43.65
CA CYS A 5 5.00 15.96 -42.51
C CYS A 5 4.71 16.87 -41.30
N GLY A 6 4.38 16.25 -40.16
CA GLY A 6 4.16 16.94 -38.91
C GLY A 6 5.42 17.66 -38.44
N SER A 7 5.28 18.90 -37.98
CA SER A 7 6.35 19.66 -37.36
C SER A 7 5.78 20.54 -36.26
N SER A 8 5.75 19.99 -35.05
CA SER A 8 5.93 20.76 -33.83
C SER A 8 6.53 19.84 -32.77
N SER A 9 7.85 19.80 -32.80
CA SER A 9 8.74 19.38 -31.73
C SER A 9 8.45 20.18 -30.46
N GLN A 10 7.44 19.77 -29.71
CA GLN A 10 7.39 20.03 -28.28
C GLN A 10 8.05 18.84 -27.64
N GLN A 11 9.28 19.05 -27.14
CA GLN A 11 9.89 18.15 -26.17
C GLN A 11 8.89 18.02 -25.02
N ARG A 12 8.08 16.97 -25.07
CA ARG A 12 7.33 16.53 -23.91
C ARG A 12 8.39 16.03 -22.95
N THR A 13 8.85 16.90 -22.05
CA THR A 13 9.34 16.46 -20.75
C THR A 13 8.27 15.50 -20.27
N SER A 14 8.59 14.21 -20.32
CA SER A 14 7.72 13.21 -19.75
C SER A 14 7.82 13.49 -18.26
N GLU A 15 6.90 14.29 -17.73
CA GLU A 15 6.65 14.32 -16.30
C GLU A 15 6.50 12.86 -15.89
N LEU A 16 7.51 12.36 -15.18
CA LEU A 16 7.61 10.96 -14.77
C LEU A 16 6.23 10.56 -14.24
N ARG A 17 5.58 9.60 -14.92
CA ARG A 17 4.25 9.14 -14.51
C ARG A 17 4.38 8.78 -13.02
N PRO A 18 3.53 9.34 -12.13
CA PRO A 18 3.60 9.03 -10.72
C PRO A 18 3.65 7.51 -10.54
N PRO A 19 4.48 7.00 -9.62
CA PRO A 19 4.56 5.58 -9.35
C PRO A 19 3.14 5.05 -9.13
N ALA A 20 2.77 3.99 -9.86
CA ALA A 20 1.44 3.42 -9.74
C ALA A 20 1.20 3.00 -8.28
N PRO A 21 0.06 3.37 -7.67
CA PRO A 21 -0.21 2.98 -6.30
C PRO A 21 -0.19 1.45 -6.22
N ALA A 22 0.58 0.93 -5.27
CA ALA A 22 0.61 -0.50 -4.99
C ALA A 22 -0.69 -0.90 -4.33
N LEU A 23 -1.25 -2.07 -4.69
CA LEU A 23 -2.34 -2.67 -3.94
C LEU A 23 -1.79 -3.78 -3.06
N VAL A 24 -2.01 -3.66 -1.75
CA VAL A 24 -1.77 -4.73 -0.78
C VAL A 24 -3.13 -5.15 -0.25
N SER A 25 -3.36 -6.45 -0.16
CA SER A 25 -4.60 -6.99 0.42
C SER A 25 -4.31 -7.57 1.79
N ALA A 26 -5.17 -7.26 2.74
CA ALA A 26 -5.20 -7.84 4.07
C ALA A 26 -6.58 -8.45 4.32
N ALA A 27 -6.64 -9.71 4.71
CA ALA A 27 -7.87 -10.35 5.16
C ALA A 27 -7.76 -10.68 6.65
N LEU A 28 -8.76 -10.28 7.41
CA LEU A 28 -8.91 -10.61 8.82
C LEU A 28 -9.81 -11.84 8.87
N THR A 29 -9.22 -12.99 9.17
CA THR A 29 -9.93 -14.26 9.30
C THR A 29 -10.05 -14.65 10.77
N GLU A 30 -10.76 -15.73 11.08
CA GLU A 30 -10.80 -16.26 12.45
C GLU A 30 -9.43 -16.82 12.89
N ASP A 31 -8.62 -17.29 11.94
CA ASP A 31 -7.29 -17.86 12.21
C ASP A 31 -6.17 -16.80 12.32
N GLY A 32 -6.37 -15.60 11.78
CA GLY A 32 -5.31 -14.59 11.76
C GLY A 32 -5.46 -13.52 10.68
N ILE A 33 -4.40 -12.71 10.54
CA ILE A 33 -4.26 -11.71 9.48
C ILE A 33 -3.51 -12.32 8.30
N LEU A 34 -4.15 -12.34 7.12
CA LEU A 34 -3.54 -12.76 5.87
C LEU A 34 -3.14 -11.53 5.06
N LEU A 35 -1.84 -11.30 4.91
CA LEU A 35 -1.31 -10.16 4.16
C LEU A 35 -0.67 -10.61 2.85
N SER A 36 -1.03 -9.97 1.74
CA SER A 36 -0.46 -10.29 0.43
C SER A 36 -0.37 -9.06 -0.49
N PRO A 37 0.80 -8.80 -1.09
CA PRO A 37 2.11 -9.41 -0.81
C PRO A 37 2.69 -8.94 0.53
N THR A 38 3.59 -9.73 1.15
CA THR A 38 4.33 -9.35 2.38
C THR A 38 5.56 -8.49 2.12
N ARG A 39 5.92 -8.29 0.84
CA ARG A 39 6.96 -7.35 0.43
C ARG A 39 6.47 -6.49 -0.71
N ILE A 40 6.76 -5.20 -0.63
CA ILE A 40 6.43 -4.25 -1.67
C ILE A 40 7.52 -3.19 -1.77
N GLY A 41 7.75 -2.61 -2.93
CA GLY A 41 8.70 -1.48 -3.00
C GLY A 41 8.05 -0.18 -2.54
N GLY A 42 8.89 0.79 -2.18
CA GLY A 42 8.47 2.11 -1.67
C GLY A 42 7.53 2.89 -2.60
N GLY A 43 6.92 3.93 -2.05
CA GLY A 43 5.97 4.82 -2.73
C GLY A 43 4.52 4.63 -2.26
N PRO A 44 3.55 5.25 -2.96
CA PRO A 44 2.14 5.24 -2.55
C PRO A 44 1.58 3.82 -2.59
N VAL A 45 0.95 3.40 -1.48
CA VAL A 45 0.28 2.11 -1.33
C VAL A 45 -1.18 2.31 -0.92
N THR A 46 -2.03 1.43 -1.42
CA THR A 46 -3.40 1.23 -0.94
C THR A 46 -3.46 -0.16 -0.33
N LEU A 47 -3.69 -0.22 0.97
CA LEU A 47 -3.98 -1.44 1.70
C LEU A 47 -5.50 -1.65 1.72
N ALA A 48 -5.97 -2.66 1.00
CA ALA A 48 -7.34 -3.12 1.05
C ALA A 48 -7.49 -4.14 2.17
N VAL A 49 -8.18 -3.76 3.24
CA VAL A 49 -8.43 -4.62 4.39
C VAL A 49 -9.86 -5.13 4.33
N THR A 50 -10.06 -6.43 4.45
CA THR A 50 -11.40 -7.05 4.49
C THR A 50 -11.57 -7.82 5.79
N ASN A 51 -12.70 -7.62 6.46
CA ASN A 51 -13.06 -8.39 7.64
C ASN A 51 -13.90 -9.61 7.24
N GLU A 52 -13.27 -10.77 7.20
CA GLU A 52 -13.90 -12.08 6.95
C GLU A 52 -14.21 -12.84 8.24
N SER A 53 -13.89 -12.26 9.40
CA SER A 53 -14.24 -12.78 10.72
C SER A 53 -15.68 -12.44 11.10
N GLY A 54 -16.25 -13.20 12.03
CA GLY A 54 -17.56 -12.94 12.63
C GLY A 54 -17.60 -11.80 13.66
N THR A 55 -16.45 -11.19 13.98
CA THR A 55 -16.33 -10.14 15.00
C THR A 55 -15.92 -8.80 14.41
N ARG A 56 -16.21 -7.70 15.12
CA ARG A 56 -15.75 -6.36 14.74
C ARG A 56 -14.26 -6.25 15.05
N HIS A 57 -13.50 -5.73 14.11
CA HIS A 57 -12.06 -5.46 14.30
C HIS A 57 -11.77 -3.98 14.07
N ARG A 58 -10.81 -3.44 14.79
CA ARG A 58 -10.24 -2.14 14.48
C ARG A 58 -8.82 -2.37 14.03
N VAL A 59 -8.59 -2.18 12.73
CA VAL A 59 -7.29 -2.39 12.11
C VAL A 59 -6.53 -1.09 12.13
N THR A 60 -5.26 -1.19 12.48
CA THR A 60 -4.29 -0.10 12.43
C THR A 60 -3.16 -0.51 11.50
N PHE A 61 -2.86 0.38 10.55
CA PHE A 61 -1.73 0.27 9.66
C PHE A 61 -0.76 1.39 9.98
N SER A 62 0.42 1.02 10.49
CA SER A 62 1.40 1.95 11.04
C SER A 62 2.81 1.56 10.62
N SER A 63 3.71 2.54 10.54
CA SER A 63 5.13 2.27 10.37
C SER A 63 5.65 1.58 11.63
N ALA A 64 6.27 0.41 11.47
CA ALA A 64 7.03 -0.26 12.53
C ALA A 64 8.38 0.45 12.73
N SER A 65 8.34 1.74 13.06
CA SER A 65 9.47 2.45 13.63
C SER A 65 9.63 2.00 15.08
N GLU A 66 10.88 1.95 15.55
CA GLU A 66 11.30 1.32 16.81
C GLU A 66 10.31 1.49 17.99
N PRO A 67 10.08 0.42 18.78
CA PRO A 67 9.24 0.48 19.97
C PRO A 67 9.86 1.44 20.99
N GLY A 68 9.39 2.68 21.04
CA GLY A 68 9.94 3.71 21.93
C GLY A 68 9.75 5.16 21.46
N SER A 69 9.42 5.40 20.19
CA SER A 69 9.00 6.75 19.75
C SER A 69 7.54 6.97 20.13
N GLY A 70 7.32 7.44 21.36
CA GLY A 70 6.01 7.78 21.92
C GLY A 70 5.35 8.97 21.24
N THR A 71 4.81 8.76 20.04
CA THR A 71 3.85 9.68 19.42
C THR A 71 2.83 8.83 18.67
N ALA A 72 1.64 8.69 19.25
CA ALA A 72 0.50 7.95 18.70
C ALA A 72 -0.14 8.64 17.47
N ASP A 73 0.66 9.43 16.76
CA ASP A 73 0.34 10.20 15.57
C ASP A 73 1.59 10.18 14.68
N SER A 74 2.05 8.97 14.31
CA SER A 74 3.05 8.90 13.25
C SER A 74 2.35 9.31 11.96
N VAL A 75 2.94 10.27 11.26
CA VAL A 75 2.42 10.85 10.01
C VAL A 75 2.31 9.72 8.96
N GLY A 76 1.19 9.00 8.96
CA GLY A 76 1.03 7.78 8.16
C GLY A 76 0.17 6.68 8.80
N ASP A 77 -0.12 6.77 10.10
CA ASP A 77 -0.95 5.80 10.79
C ASP A 77 -2.40 5.90 10.29
N GLN A 78 -2.93 4.81 9.75
CA GLN A 78 -4.30 4.73 9.28
C GLN A 78 -5.03 3.65 10.06
N SER A 79 -6.12 4.01 10.71
CA SER A 79 -6.97 3.05 11.40
C SER A 79 -8.40 3.08 10.87
N ALA A 80 -9.03 1.90 10.82
CA ALA A 80 -10.43 1.76 10.45
C ALA A 80 -11.10 0.70 11.30
N SER A 81 -12.32 1.00 11.76
CA SER A 81 -13.19 0.00 12.37
C SER A 81 -13.97 -0.72 11.29
N LEU A 82 -13.83 -2.04 11.26
CA LEU A 82 -14.42 -2.94 10.29
C LEU A 82 -15.42 -3.86 11.00
N PRO A 83 -16.74 -3.66 10.80
CA PRO A 83 -17.73 -4.67 11.12
C PRO A 83 -17.50 -5.98 10.33
N PRO A 84 -18.07 -7.11 10.77
CA PRO A 84 -17.96 -8.37 10.03
C PRO A 84 -18.54 -8.23 8.61
N GLY A 85 -17.82 -8.75 7.61
CA GLY A 85 -18.21 -8.69 6.19
C GLY A 85 -17.96 -7.36 5.49
N ILE A 86 -17.30 -6.40 6.14
CA ILE A 86 -16.99 -5.07 5.59
C ILE A 86 -15.50 -4.95 5.24
N ASN A 87 -15.20 -4.16 4.21
CA ASN A 87 -13.84 -3.81 3.82
C ASN A 87 -13.54 -2.29 3.98
N ALA A 88 -12.26 -1.95 4.05
CA ALA A 88 -11.76 -0.58 4.04
C ALA A 88 -10.50 -0.46 3.18
N LEU A 89 -10.24 0.77 2.70
CA LEU A 89 -9.04 1.11 1.94
C LEU A 89 -8.21 2.09 2.76
N LEU A 90 -7.07 1.64 3.26
CA LEU A 90 -6.09 2.46 3.97
C LEU A 90 -5.02 2.89 2.98
N ARG A 91 -4.76 4.19 2.89
CA ARG A 91 -3.76 4.75 1.97
C ARG A 91 -2.59 5.29 2.76
N ALA A 92 -1.39 4.84 2.42
CA ALA A 92 -0.16 5.32 3.05
C ALA A 92 0.92 5.53 1.98
N ASN A 93 1.94 6.30 2.34
CA ASN A 93 3.14 6.42 1.52
C ASN A 93 4.26 5.65 2.22
N LEU A 94 4.74 4.58 1.59
CA LEU A 94 5.75 3.72 2.19
C LEU A 94 7.15 4.24 1.88
N GLU A 95 7.92 4.55 2.91
CA GLU A 95 9.32 4.92 2.74
C GLU A 95 10.16 3.67 2.40
N PRO A 96 11.00 3.70 1.36
CA PRO A 96 11.83 2.55 1.01
C PRO A 96 12.78 2.18 2.16
N GLY A 97 12.84 0.89 2.50
CA GLY A 97 13.63 0.38 3.64
C GLY A 97 12.92 0.46 5.00
N SER A 98 11.66 0.92 5.05
CA SER A 98 10.85 0.88 6.27
C SER A 98 10.14 -0.48 6.45
N ALA A 99 9.82 -0.82 7.70
CA ALA A 99 8.91 -1.91 8.01
C ALA A 99 7.56 -1.30 8.41
N TRP A 100 6.47 -1.89 7.95
CA TRP A 100 5.12 -1.49 8.32
C TRP A 100 4.41 -2.66 8.97
N SER A 101 3.57 -2.39 9.95
CA SER A 101 2.81 -3.43 10.65
C SER A 101 1.32 -3.19 10.48
N VAL A 102 0.59 -4.28 10.24
CA VAL A 102 -0.87 -4.34 10.27
C VAL A 102 -1.25 -5.08 11.54
N SER A 103 -1.92 -4.39 12.44
CA SER A 103 -2.38 -4.94 13.72
C SER A 103 -3.86 -4.66 13.95
N VAL A 104 -4.46 -5.44 14.85
CA VAL A 104 -5.79 -5.16 15.39
C VAL A 104 -5.66 -4.61 16.81
N GLU A 105 -6.43 -3.58 17.15
CA GLU A 105 -6.35 -2.95 18.48
C GLU A 105 -6.73 -3.88 19.64
N ASP A 106 -7.62 -4.85 19.39
CA ASP A 106 -8.04 -5.82 20.40
C ASP A 106 -6.96 -6.87 20.70
N GLY A 107 -5.89 -6.94 19.89
CA GLY A 107 -4.80 -7.89 20.06
C GLY A 107 -5.19 -9.36 19.85
N SER A 108 -6.42 -9.62 19.41
CA SER A 108 -6.92 -10.99 19.20
C SER A 108 -6.36 -11.68 17.96
N LEU A 109 -5.68 -10.95 17.06
CA LEU A 109 -4.97 -11.51 15.91
C LEU A 109 -3.50 -11.10 15.93
N GLU A 110 -2.62 -12.03 15.53
CA GLU A 110 -1.19 -11.75 15.43
C GLU A 110 -0.92 -10.67 14.37
N PRO A 111 -0.13 -9.62 14.71
CA PRO A 111 0.18 -8.56 13.78
C PRO A 111 1.08 -9.05 12.65
N GLN A 112 0.83 -8.57 11.43
CA GLN A 112 1.60 -8.95 10.25
C GLN A 112 2.46 -7.79 9.77
N THR A 113 3.72 -8.10 9.48
CA THR A 113 4.69 -7.11 8.98
C THR A 113 4.77 -7.12 7.46
N LEU A 114 4.62 -5.94 6.87
CA LEU A 114 4.92 -5.62 5.48
C LEU A 114 6.34 -5.06 5.38
N TYR A 115 7.19 -5.71 4.60
CA TYR A 115 8.54 -5.21 4.35
C TYR A 115 8.56 -4.31 3.12
N VAL A 116 9.03 -3.07 3.30
CA VAL A 116 9.17 -2.12 2.21
C VAL A 116 10.57 -2.22 1.62
N GLY A 117 10.66 -2.82 0.44
CA GLY A 117 11.88 -2.88 -0.35
C GLY A 117 12.28 -1.52 -0.95
N PRO A 118 13.27 -1.50 -1.85
CA PRO A 118 13.66 -0.29 -2.57
C PRO A 118 12.47 0.33 -3.32
N GLU A 119 12.55 1.62 -3.61
CA GLU A 119 11.51 2.33 -4.37
C GLU A 119 11.20 1.59 -5.68
N ARG A 120 9.90 1.42 -5.98
CA ARG A 120 9.49 0.67 -7.17
C ARG A 120 9.96 1.41 -8.43
N PRO A 121 10.69 0.76 -9.35
CA PRO A 121 10.93 1.34 -10.66
C PRO A 121 9.56 1.59 -11.31
N SER A 122 9.34 2.82 -11.80
CA SER A 122 8.10 3.23 -12.47
C SER A 122 7.68 2.20 -13.52
N SER A 123 6.38 1.93 -13.67
CA SER A 123 5.78 0.92 -14.58
C SER A 123 5.98 1.18 -16.10
N GLN A 124 7.05 1.83 -16.52
CA GLN A 124 7.35 2.19 -17.91
C GLN A 124 8.10 1.11 -18.69
N ASN A 125 8.28 -0.12 -18.18
CA ASN A 125 9.12 -1.11 -18.86
C ASN A 125 8.67 -2.57 -18.73
N ASP A 126 7.36 -2.84 -18.73
CA ASP A 126 6.90 -4.20 -19.07
C ASP A 126 5.54 -4.11 -19.80
N LEU A 127 5.58 -3.52 -20.99
CA LEU A 127 4.54 -3.67 -22.00
C LEU A 127 5.09 -4.57 -23.11
N MET A 128 5.36 -5.84 -22.78
CA MET A 128 5.37 -6.87 -23.82
C MET A 128 3.95 -7.43 -23.92
N LEU A 129 3.06 -6.70 -24.60
CA LEU A 129 1.89 -7.34 -25.19
C LEU A 129 2.35 -8.11 -26.45
N PRO A 130 1.94 -9.37 -26.63
CA PRO A 130 2.29 -10.19 -27.79
C PRO A 130 1.74 -9.64 -29.11
#